data_AF-A0A355STU9-F1
#
_entry.id   AF-A0A355STU9-F1
#
_cell.length_a   1.000
_cell.length_b   1.000
_cell.length_c   1.000
_cell.angle_alpha   90.00
_cell.angle_beta   90.00
_cell.angle_gamma   90.00
#
_symmetry.space_group_name_H-M   'P 1'
#
loop_
_entity.id
_entity.type
_entity.pdbx_description
1 polymer ?
#
loop_
_entity_poly.entity_id
_entity_poly.type
_entity_poly.pdbx_seq_one_letter_code
_entity_poly.pdbx_strand_id
1 'polypeptide(L)'
;MHTLAFIQNLRAPEIILIFLVVLLLFGAKRLPDLFKSFGKSIKEFKKATSDIEEDIRTAMDDEDAPKPAPRADNKQVETTPPPSQAPKSNDT
;
A
#
# COMPACT_ATOMS: atom_id res chain seq x y z
N MET A 1 -22.17 -4.14 -31.53
CA MET A 1 -22.07 -3.25 -30.35
C MET A 1 -22.21 -4.03 -29.03
N HIS A 2 -21.43 -5.10 -28.83
CA HIS A 2 -21.40 -5.88 -27.57
C HIS A 2 -20.06 -5.73 -26.82
N THR A 3 -19.02 -5.25 -27.51
CA THR A 3 -17.65 -5.11 -26.97
C THR A 3 -17.55 -4.08 -25.85
N LEU A 4 -18.44 -3.08 -25.83
CA LEU A 4 -18.42 -2.02 -24.81
C LEU A 4 -19.06 -2.47 -23.48
N ALA A 5 -20.01 -3.41 -23.52
CA ALA A 5 -20.60 -4.00 -22.32
C ALA A 5 -19.59 -4.88 -21.56
N PHE A 6 -18.62 -5.48 -22.27
CA PHE A 6 -17.58 -6.33 -21.68
C PHE A 6 -16.69 -5.56 -20.68
N ILE A 7 -16.38 -4.29 -20.95
CA ILE A 7 -15.48 -3.50 -20.10
C ILE A 7 -16.19 -2.98 -18.83
N GLN A 8 -17.50 -2.71 -18.89
CA GLN A 8 -18.28 -2.29 -17.71
C GLN A 8 -18.73 -3.46 -16.82
N ASN A 9 -18.70 -4.69 -17.33
CA ASN A 9 -19.03 -5.92 -16.61
C ASN A 9 -17.80 -6.81 -16.37
N LEU A 10 -16.60 -6.23 -16.29
CA LEU A 10 -15.37 -6.94 -15.86
C LEU A 10 -15.53 -7.38 -14.40
N ARG A 11 -16.25 -8.48 -14.23
CA ARG A 11 -16.44 -9.16 -12.96
C ARG A 11 -15.35 -10.24 -12.89
N ALA A 12 -15.22 -10.84 -11.71
CA ALA A 12 -14.27 -11.93 -11.48
C ALA A 12 -14.27 -13.03 -12.58
N PRO A 13 -15.41 -13.49 -13.13
CA PRO A 13 -15.39 -14.56 -14.14
C PRO A 13 -14.77 -14.14 -15.48
N GLU A 14 -14.99 -12.91 -15.96
CA GLU A 14 -14.40 -12.43 -17.22
C GLU A 14 -12.88 -12.31 -17.11
N ILE A 15 -12.39 -11.83 -15.96
CA ILE A 15 -10.94 -11.76 -15.68
C ILE A 15 -10.34 -13.15 -15.68
N ILE A 16 -10.98 -14.14 -15.03
CA ILE A 16 -10.53 -15.54 -15.02
C ILE A 16 -10.46 -16.12 -16.44
N LEU A 17 -11.42 -15.80 -17.30
CA LEU A 17 -11.45 -16.30 -18.68
C LEU A 17 -10.30 -15.73 -19.52
N ILE A 18 -10.02 -14.42 -19.41
CA ILE A 18 -8.84 -13.81 -20.05
C ILE A 18 -7.56 -14.44 -19.50
N PHE A 19 -7.47 -14.62 -18.18
CA PHE A 19 -6.32 -15.23 -17.55
C PHE A 19 -6.09 -16.66 -18.05
N LEU A 20 -7.16 -17.44 -18.24
CA LEU A 20 -7.09 -18.78 -18.79
C LEU A 20 -6.53 -18.79 -20.22
N VAL A 21 -6.97 -17.86 -21.09
CA VAL A 21 -6.42 -17.72 -22.45
C VAL A 21 -4.92 -17.38 -22.40
N VAL A 22 -4.53 -16.43 -21.55
CA VAL A 22 -3.11 -16.06 -21.35
C VAL A 22 -2.31 -17.26 -20.84
N LEU A 23 -2.84 -18.04 -19.89
CA LEU A 23 -2.20 -19.24 -19.37
C LEU A 23 -2.08 -20.35 -20.42
N LEU A 24 -2.98 -20.43 -21.41
CA LEU A 24 -2.85 -21.37 -22.52
C LEU A 24 -1.75 -20.95 -23.51
N LEU A 25 -1.61 -19.66 -23.79
CA LEU A 25 -0.57 -19.15 -24.69
C LEU A 25 0.83 -19.19 -24.07
N PHE A 26 0.94 -18.73 -22.82
CA PHE A 26 2.23 -18.59 -22.14
C PHE A 26 2.55 -19.78 -21.22
N GLY A 27 1.54 -20.54 -20.79
CA GLY A 27 1.69 -21.64 -19.83
C GLY A 27 1.57 -21.19 -18.38
N ALA A 28 0.98 -22.03 -17.53
CA ALA A 28 0.79 -21.76 -16.11
C ALA A 28 2.08 -21.58 -15.30
N LYS A 29 3.22 -22.07 -15.82
CA LYS A 29 4.53 -21.93 -15.18
C LYS A 29 5.22 -20.59 -15.50
N ARG A 30 4.97 -19.99 -16.67
CA ARG A 30 5.68 -18.77 -17.09
C ARG A 30 5.21 -17.53 -16.36
N LEU A 31 3.90 -17.40 -16.15
CA LEU A 31 3.32 -16.25 -15.47
C LEU A 31 3.86 -16.02 -14.05
N PRO A 32 3.88 -17.01 -13.13
CA PRO A 32 4.44 -16.82 -11.79
C PRO A 32 5.95 -16.59 -11.80
N ASP A 33 6.69 -17.17 -12.75
CA ASP A 33 8.14 -16.94 -12.86
C ASP A 33 8.45 -15.51 -13.34
N LEU A 34 7.65 -14.98 -14.28
CA LEU A 34 7.72 -13.57 -14.70
C LEU A 34 7.39 -12.62 -13.55
N PHE A 35 6.32 -12.87 -12.79
CA PHE A 35 5.98 -12.05 -11.63
C PHE A 35 7.04 -12.10 -10.53
N LYS A 36 7.65 -13.26 -10.28
CA LYS A 36 8.73 -13.39 -9.30
C LYS A 36 9.97 -12.58 -9.69
N SER A 37 10.38 -12.63 -10.96
CA SER A 37 11.53 -11.86 -11.45
C SER A 37 11.23 -10.37 -11.48
N PHE A 38 10.07 -9.96 -12.00
CA PHE A 38 9.61 -8.58 -12.00
C PHE A 38 9.47 -7.99 -10.58
N GLY A 39 8.93 -8.77 -9.64
CA GLY A 39 8.80 -8.38 -8.24
C GLY A 39 10.15 -8.18 -7.54
N LYS A 40 11.16 -8.99 -7.88
CA LYS A 40 12.54 -8.76 -7.41
C LYS A 40 13.09 -7.45 -7.96
N SER A 41 12.92 -7.18 -9.25
CA SER A 41 13.36 -5.91 -9.87
C SER A 41 12.70 -4.70 -9.22
N ILE A 42 11.39 -4.73 -8.98
CA ILE A 42 10.69 -3.64 -8.28
C ILE A 42 11.20 -3.47 -6.84
N LYS A 43 11.46 -4.56 -6.13
CA LYS A 43 11.97 -4.51 -4.76
C LYS A 43 13.37 -3.89 -4.69
N GLU A 44 14.26 -4.31 -5.57
CA GLU A 44 15.62 -3.75 -5.66
C GLU A 44 15.60 -2.29 -6.11
N PHE A 45 14.76 -1.96 -7.09
CA PHE A 45 14.56 -0.57 -7.54
C PHE A 45 14.09 0.32 -6.38
N LYS A 46 13.06 -0.11 -5.64
CA LYS A 46 12.54 0.64 -4.49
C LYS A 46 13.60 0.83 -3.41
N LYS A 47 14.40 -0.21 -3.13
CA LYS A 47 15.50 -0.12 -2.16
C LYS A 47 16.54 0.91 -2.59
N ALA A 48 17.03 0.82 -3.83
CA ALA A 48 18.00 1.77 -4.35
C ALA A 48 17.45 3.22 -4.34
N THR A 49 16.17 3.42 -4.68
CA THR A 49 15.55 4.75 -4.59
C THR A 49 15.47 5.26 -3.15
N SER A 50 15.12 4.40 -2.19
CA SER A 50 15.07 4.78 -0.77
C SER A 50 16.45 5.12 -0.20
N ASP A 51 17.47 4.33 -0.54
CA ASP A 51 18.85 4.57 -0.10
C ASP A 51 19.34 5.93 -0.64
N ILE A 52 19.06 6.25 -1.92
CA ILE A 52 19.39 7.56 -2.52
C ILE A 52 18.63 8.71 -1.85
N GLU A 53 17.36 8.51 -1.49
CA GLU A 53 16.57 9.53 -0.82
C GLU A 53 17.13 9.84 0.59
N GLU A 54 17.61 8.83 1.31
CA GLU A 54 18.27 8.98 2.61
C GLU A 54 19.63 9.68 2.48
N ASP A 55 20.44 9.30 1.49
CA ASP A 55 21.74 9.92 1.18
C ASP A 55 21.59 11.42 0.83
N ILE A 56 20.54 11.77 0.06
CA ILE A 56 20.26 13.17 -0.27
C ILE A 56 19.79 13.94 0.97
N ARG A 57 18.95 13.34 1.82
CA ARG A 57 18.49 13.98 3.06
C ARG A 57 19.65 14.25 4.02
N THR A 58 20.54 13.27 4.23
CA THR A 58 21.69 13.47 5.11
C THR A 58 22.68 14.50 4.56
N ALA A 59 22.86 14.56 3.24
CA ALA A 59 23.73 15.57 2.62
C ALA A 59 23.13 16.99 2.64
N MET A 60 21.81 17.12 2.73
CA MET A 60 21.12 18.40 2.83
C MET A 60 21.00 18.92 4.28
N ASP A 61 21.02 18.03 5.28
CA ASP A 61 21.01 18.38 6.71
C ASP A 61 22.38 18.85 7.24
N ASP A 62 23.47 18.72 6.47
CA ASP A 62 24.83 19.11 6.89
C ASP A 62 25.18 20.59 6.63
N GLU A 63 24.28 21.41 6.03
CA GLU A 63 24.55 22.84 5.76
C GLU A 63 23.73 23.89 6.56
N ASP A 64 22.80 23.54 7.48
CA ASP A 64 22.19 24.57 8.35
C ASP A 64 21.54 24.06 9.67
N ALA A 65 22.25 24.26 10.79
CA ALA A 65 21.73 24.49 12.17
C ALA A 65 21.10 23.29 12.99
N PRO A 66 20.87 23.45 14.32
CA PRO A 66 21.30 22.51 15.36
C PRO A 66 20.28 21.42 15.75
N LYS A 67 20.83 20.28 16.21
CA LYS A 67 20.12 19.13 16.80
C LYS A 67 18.91 19.54 17.68
N PRO A 68 17.69 19.07 17.37
CA PRO A 68 16.58 19.17 18.30
C PRO A 68 16.90 18.39 19.56
N ALA A 69 16.90 19.07 20.71
CA ALA A 69 17.00 18.45 22.02
C ALA A 69 15.93 17.36 22.20
N PRO A 70 16.20 16.29 22.97
CA PRO A 70 15.20 15.30 23.33
C PRO A 70 14.00 15.97 24.00
N ARG A 71 12.85 16.04 23.31
CA ARG A 71 11.58 16.37 23.93
C ARG A 71 11.12 15.18 24.76
N ALA A 72 11.47 15.19 26.04
CA ALA A 72 10.62 14.58 27.04
C ALA A 72 9.33 15.44 27.11
N ASP A 73 8.20 14.92 26.59
CA ASP A 73 6.88 15.22 27.13
C ASP A 73 5.78 14.36 26.48
N ASN A 74 5.39 13.31 27.20
CA ASN A 74 4.04 13.08 27.69
C ASN A 74 2.83 13.63 26.87
N LYS A 75 2.14 12.75 26.13
CA LYS A 75 0.68 12.45 26.24
C LYS A 75 0.13 11.77 24.99
N GLN A 76 -0.10 10.46 25.09
CA GLN A 76 -1.20 9.75 24.41
C GLN A 76 -1.52 8.54 25.30
N VAL A 77 -2.21 8.72 26.42
CA VAL A 77 -3.69 8.65 26.52
C VAL A 77 -4.26 7.65 25.50
N GLU A 78 -4.12 6.38 25.85
CA GLU A 78 -5.23 5.44 26.02
C GLU A 78 -6.27 5.43 24.89
N THR A 79 -6.09 4.43 24.03
CA THR A 79 -7.14 3.83 23.22
C THR A 79 -8.29 3.36 24.10
N THR A 80 -9.39 4.11 24.16
CA THR A 80 -10.73 3.53 24.37
C THR A 80 -11.76 4.48 23.75
N PRO A 81 -12.46 4.08 22.68
CA PRO A 81 -13.65 4.79 22.23
C PRO A 81 -14.69 4.76 23.37
N PRO A 82 -15.21 5.92 23.83
CA PRO A 82 -16.27 5.94 24.83
C PRO A 82 -17.53 5.29 24.26
N PRO A 83 -18.19 4.39 25.01
CA PRO A 83 -19.49 3.85 24.62
C PRO A 83 -20.48 5.02 24.58
N SER A 84 -20.92 5.36 23.36
CA SER A 84 -22.09 6.19 23.14
C SER A 84 -23.31 5.43 23.64
N GLN A 85 -23.60 5.56 24.94
CA GLN A 85 -24.89 5.25 25.53
C GLN A 85 -25.45 6.56 26.08
N ALA A 86 -26.44 7.06 25.35
CA ALA A 86 -27.17 8.28 25.63
C ALA A 86 -27.85 8.23 27.02
N PRO A 87 -27.91 9.36 27.75
CA PRO A 87 -28.59 9.42 29.03
C PRO A 87 -30.10 9.34 28.81
N LYS A 88 -30.74 8.27 29.29
CA LYS A 88 -32.18 8.29 29.59
C LYS A 88 -32.35 8.73 31.03
N SER A 89 -32.88 9.94 31.16
CA SER A 89 -33.45 10.55 32.35
C SER A 89 -34.44 9.61 33.06
N ASN A 90 -34.24 9.41 34.36
CA ASN A 90 -35.27 8.93 35.26
C ASN A 90 -35.97 10.16 35.86
N ASP A 91 -37.30 10.22 35.77
CA ASP A 91 -38.10 10.99 36.72
C ASP A 91 -39.50 10.35 36.85
N THR A 92 -39.81 9.98 38.09
CA THR A 92 -41.10 9.58 38.70
C THR A 92 -41.73 8.23 38.32
#